data_AF-A0A2H0RBU6-F1
#
_entry.id   AF-A0A2H0RBU6-F1
#
_cell.length_a   1.000
_cell.length_b   1.000
_cell.length_c   1.000
_cell.angle_alpha   90.00
_cell.angle_beta   90.00
_cell.angle_gamma   90.00
#
_symmetry.space_group_name_H-M   'P 1'
#
loop_
_entity.id
_entity.type
_entity.pdbx_description
1 polymer ?
#
loop_
_entity_poly.entity_id
_entity_poly.type
_entity_poly.pdbx_seq_one_letter_code
_entity_poly.pdbx_strand_id
1 'polypeptide(L)'
;MLKKLKSASKIHISTLLPLALKAIIFAVLIFVANYTGGFFWNLVFIVVSMHFYFRDSLEWKKFFYSFAILIIYSLVITHYLIDQYLIMVSAVVFGLLFFLLLGIKKFAFINRQMLFNLLSGALFFMVAVAFFGADKSVGFDFLLYYIGVFLAFAFLFKEAIDFLPDEFPKKKKSLFVCGASFLIMEFAVLASFLPIGFLNSSALIVLVAFILEDLIFYYIKGNLNRQVVLNNLTILIIALIFIFATSKWTP
;
A
#
# COMPACT_ATOMS: atom_id res chain seq x y z
N MET A 1 33.32 18.94 15.57
CA MET A 1 32.26 18.01 15.11
C MET A 1 30.88 18.65 14.94
N LEU A 2 30.47 19.62 15.78
CA LEU A 2 29.16 20.31 15.67
C LEU A 2 28.86 21.01 14.34
N LYS A 3 29.86 21.60 13.65
CA LYS A 3 29.67 22.23 12.33
C LYS A 3 29.35 21.21 11.22
N LYS A 4 29.88 19.97 11.30
CA LYS A 4 29.56 18.90 10.33
C LYS A 4 28.13 18.37 10.52
N LEU A 5 27.65 18.30 11.77
CA LEU A 5 26.26 17.92 12.07
C LEU A 5 25.24 18.96 11.61
N LYS A 6 25.52 20.27 11.79
CA LYS A 6 24.67 21.34 11.25
C LYS A 6 24.63 21.37 9.72
N SER A 7 25.72 21.00 9.05
CA SER A 7 25.76 20.90 7.59
C SER A 7 24.94 19.71 7.09
N ALA A 8 25.09 18.54 7.70
CA ALA A 8 24.31 17.35 7.37
C ALA A 8 22.80 17.54 7.60
N SER A 9 22.39 18.20 8.69
CA SER A 9 20.97 18.48 8.94
C SER A 9 20.39 19.47 7.94
N LYS A 10 21.15 20.48 7.52
CA LYS A 10 20.70 21.48 6.53
C LYS A 10 20.49 20.88 5.14
N ILE A 11 21.31 19.89 4.76
CA ILE A 11 21.17 19.12 3.51
C ILE A 11 19.94 18.19 3.57
N HIS A 12 19.65 17.62 4.74
CA HIS A 12 18.51 16.74 4.93
C HIS A 12 17.18 17.52 4.98
N ILE A 13 17.16 18.72 5.57
CA ILE A 13 15.97 19.59 5.60
C ILE A 13 15.69 20.19 4.22
N SER A 14 16.74 20.55 3.46
CA SER A 14 16.57 21.10 2.10
C SER A 14 16.01 20.09 1.10
N THR A 15 16.18 18.80 1.35
CA THR A 15 15.63 17.72 0.51
C THR A 15 14.22 17.30 0.93
N LEU A 16 13.86 17.39 2.21
CA LEU A 16 12.52 17.04 2.72
C LEU A 16 11.45 18.09 2.41
N LEU A 17 11.78 19.38 2.46
CA LEU A 17 10.82 20.44 2.15
C LEU A 17 10.18 20.32 0.75
N PRO A 18 10.96 20.14 -0.36
CA PRO A 18 10.37 20.01 -1.69
C PRO A 18 9.57 18.70 -1.84
N LEU A 19 9.91 17.64 -1.11
CA LEU A 19 9.13 16.40 -1.06
C LEU A 19 7.76 16.64 -0.40
N ALA A 20 7.76 17.33 0.74
CA ALA A 20 6.53 17.68 1.46
C ALA A 20 5.63 18.59 0.61
N LEU A 21 6.20 19.58 -0.10
CA LEU A 21 5.43 20.44 -1.01
C LEU A 21 4.78 19.64 -2.15
N LYS A 22 5.52 18.71 -2.78
CA LYS A 22 4.95 17.81 -3.80
C LYS A 22 3.79 16.97 -3.25
N ALA A 23 3.91 16.49 -2.03
CA ALA A 23 2.87 15.70 -1.36
C ALA A 23 1.63 16.53 -0.97
N ILE A 24 1.83 17.78 -0.53
CA ILE A 24 0.72 18.71 -0.28
C ILE A 24 0.00 19.03 -1.60
N ILE A 25 0.74 19.32 -2.67
CA ILE A 25 0.15 19.55 -4.00
C ILE A 25 -0.64 18.32 -4.45
N PHE A 26 -0.09 17.12 -4.25
CA PHE A 26 -0.79 15.86 -4.56
C PHE A 26 -2.10 15.73 -3.77
N ALA A 27 -2.09 15.97 -2.45
CA ALA A 27 -3.28 15.94 -1.62
C ALA A 27 -4.34 16.97 -2.06
N VAL A 28 -3.92 18.21 -2.33
CA VAL A 28 -4.81 19.27 -2.82
C VAL A 28 -5.43 18.90 -4.16
N LEU A 29 -4.64 18.33 -5.08
CA LEU A 29 -5.15 17.90 -6.38
C LEU A 29 -6.18 16.78 -6.27
N ILE A 30 -5.97 15.79 -5.39
CA ILE A 30 -6.98 14.75 -5.12
C ILE A 30 -8.27 15.38 -4.59
N PHE A 31 -8.14 16.29 -3.61
CA PHE A 31 -9.29 16.97 -3.02
C PHE A 31 -10.06 17.77 -4.06
N VAL A 32 -9.38 18.58 -4.87
CA VAL A 32 -9.98 19.39 -5.93
C VAL A 32 -10.63 18.50 -6.99
N ALA A 33 -9.97 17.43 -7.41
CA ALA A 33 -10.47 16.52 -8.44
C ALA A 33 -11.79 15.84 -8.05
N ASN A 34 -11.95 15.51 -6.77
CA ASN A 34 -13.20 14.95 -6.26
C ASN A 34 -14.25 16.03 -5.93
N TYR A 35 -13.84 17.18 -5.39
CA TYR A 35 -14.76 18.24 -4.98
C TYR A 35 -15.43 18.93 -6.18
N THR A 36 -14.63 19.34 -7.16
CA THR A 36 -15.15 19.98 -8.38
C THR A 36 -15.76 18.96 -9.32
N GLY A 37 -15.33 17.70 -9.20
CA GLY A 37 -15.69 16.62 -10.10
C GLY A 37 -15.17 16.82 -11.51
N GLY A 38 -15.27 15.76 -12.31
CA GLY A 38 -15.05 15.83 -13.75
C GLY A 38 -13.72 15.27 -14.23
N PHE A 39 -13.77 14.79 -15.47
CA PHE A 39 -12.66 14.13 -16.14
C PHE A 39 -11.40 14.99 -16.24
N PHE A 40 -11.56 16.32 -16.40
CA PHE A 40 -10.45 17.25 -16.54
C PHE A 40 -9.55 17.27 -15.29
N TRP A 41 -10.10 17.44 -14.09
CA TRP A 41 -9.30 17.51 -12.88
C TRP A 41 -8.66 16.16 -12.52
N ASN A 42 -9.34 15.05 -12.81
CA ASN A 42 -8.76 13.71 -12.70
C ASN A 42 -7.55 13.55 -13.64
N LEU A 43 -7.63 14.02 -14.89
CA LEU A 43 -6.49 14.02 -15.81
C LEU A 43 -5.35 14.91 -15.30
N VAL A 44 -5.65 16.12 -14.83
CA VAL A 44 -4.62 17.02 -14.28
C VAL A 44 -3.92 16.36 -13.09
N PHE A 45 -4.67 15.74 -12.18
CA PHE A 45 -4.12 14.99 -11.06
C PHE A 45 -3.17 13.87 -11.52
N ILE A 46 -3.59 13.05 -12.48
CA ILE A 46 -2.77 11.94 -13.00
C ILE A 46 -1.48 12.48 -13.65
N VAL A 47 -1.60 13.49 -14.52
CA VAL A 47 -0.46 14.08 -15.24
C VAL A 47 0.54 14.72 -14.29
N VAL A 48 0.07 15.50 -13.30
CA VAL A 48 0.95 16.13 -12.31
C VAL A 48 1.62 15.08 -11.43
N SER A 49 0.89 14.06 -11.01
CA SER A 49 1.44 12.95 -10.21
C SER A 49 2.51 12.18 -10.97
N MET A 50 2.25 11.86 -12.25
CA MET A 50 3.23 11.25 -13.14
C MET A 50 4.45 12.14 -13.32
N HIS A 51 4.27 13.44 -13.54
CA HIS A 51 5.37 14.38 -13.66
C HIS A 51 6.24 14.40 -12.39
N PHE A 52 5.63 14.48 -11.20
CA PHE A 52 6.36 14.48 -9.94
C PHE A 52 7.11 13.18 -9.67
N TYR A 53 6.52 12.04 -10.05
CA TYR A 53 7.15 10.74 -9.92
C TYR A 53 8.31 10.56 -10.91
N PHE A 54 8.09 10.78 -12.21
CA PHE A 54 9.08 10.48 -13.25
C PHE A 54 10.20 11.51 -13.40
N ARG A 55 10.03 12.73 -12.88
CA ARG A 55 11.06 13.78 -12.97
C ARG A 55 12.42 13.35 -12.41
N ASP A 56 12.42 12.53 -11.38
CA ASP A 56 13.65 11.97 -10.81
C ASP A 56 13.88 10.57 -11.43
N SER A 57 14.87 10.44 -12.31
CA SER A 57 15.14 9.24 -13.11
C SER A 57 15.69 8.04 -12.32
N LEU A 58 16.04 8.25 -11.06
CA LEU A 58 16.67 7.24 -10.20
C LEU A 58 15.63 6.19 -9.76
N GLU A 59 15.85 4.93 -10.12
CA GLU A 59 15.05 3.75 -9.70
C GLU A 59 13.54 3.81 -9.97
N TRP A 60 13.10 4.54 -11.00
CA TRP A 60 11.66 4.67 -11.32
C TRP A 60 10.94 3.35 -11.58
N LYS A 61 11.67 2.30 -12.01
CA LYS A 61 11.08 0.97 -12.26
C LYS A 61 10.77 0.20 -10.98
N LYS A 62 11.48 0.46 -9.89
CA LYS A 62 11.36 -0.33 -8.65
C LYS A 62 10.04 -0.06 -7.95
N PHE A 63 9.63 1.20 -7.84
CA PHE A 63 8.43 1.60 -7.08
C PHE A 63 7.24 1.94 -7.98
N PHE A 64 7.25 1.47 -9.23
CA PHE A 64 6.24 1.86 -10.20
C PHE A 64 4.87 1.28 -9.86
N TYR A 65 4.85 0.06 -9.30
CA TYR A 65 3.60 -0.59 -8.95
C TYR A 65 2.94 0.07 -7.75
N SER A 66 3.70 0.34 -6.68
CA SER A 66 3.22 1.11 -5.53
C SER A 66 2.68 2.47 -5.96
N PHE A 67 3.35 3.15 -6.89
CA PHE A 67 2.89 4.42 -7.45
C PHE A 67 1.57 4.28 -8.23
N ALA A 68 1.47 3.29 -9.11
CA ALA A 68 0.26 3.05 -9.90
C ALA A 68 -0.94 2.70 -9.02
N ILE A 69 -0.74 1.82 -8.03
CA ILE A 69 -1.76 1.45 -7.05
C ILE A 69 -2.17 2.67 -6.23
N LEU A 70 -1.22 3.49 -5.77
CA LEU A 70 -1.52 4.71 -5.04
C LEU A 70 -2.43 5.64 -5.86
N ILE A 71 -2.12 5.89 -7.13
CA ILE A 71 -2.95 6.75 -7.99
C ILE A 71 -4.35 6.13 -8.17
N ILE A 72 -4.42 4.87 -8.61
CA ILE A 72 -5.68 4.21 -8.93
C ILE A 72 -6.58 4.16 -7.70
N TYR A 73 -6.06 3.66 -6.57
CA TYR A 73 -6.85 3.52 -5.36
C TYR A 73 -7.12 4.86 -4.68
N SER A 74 -6.28 5.87 -4.85
CA SER A 74 -6.61 7.23 -4.39
C SER A 74 -7.88 7.75 -5.06
N LEU A 75 -8.00 7.60 -6.39
CA LEU A 75 -9.19 8.02 -7.14
C LEU A 75 -10.41 7.15 -6.81
N VAL A 76 -10.24 5.81 -6.78
CA VAL A 76 -11.33 4.89 -6.50
C VAL A 76 -11.91 5.14 -5.09
N ILE A 77 -11.07 5.18 -4.05
CA ILE A 77 -11.56 5.33 -2.67
C ILE A 77 -12.19 6.71 -2.48
N THR A 78 -11.56 7.78 -2.96
CA THR A 78 -12.08 9.14 -2.78
C THR A 78 -13.39 9.38 -3.54
N HIS A 79 -13.57 8.73 -4.69
CA HIS A 79 -14.80 8.82 -5.47
C HIS A 79 -16.03 8.27 -4.74
N TYR A 80 -15.86 7.21 -3.93
CA TYR A 80 -16.96 6.62 -3.15
C TYR A 80 -17.26 7.37 -1.84
N LEU A 81 -16.45 8.34 -1.45
CA LEU A 81 -16.69 9.14 -0.25
C LEU A 81 -17.63 10.30 -0.56
N ILE A 82 -18.79 10.34 0.13
CA ILE A 82 -19.79 11.39 -0.04
C ILE A 82 -19.47 12.60 0.86
N ASP A 83 -18.92 12.35 2.06
CA ASP A 83 -18.64 13.39 3.04
C ASP A 83 -17.35 14.14 2.72
N GLN A 84 -17.44 15.47 2.59
CA GLN A 84 -16.32 16.37 2.33
C GLN A 84 -15.19 16.24 3.37
N TYR A 85 -15.54 15.99 4.64
CA TYR A 85 -14.55 15.77 5.68
C TYR A 85 -13.76 14.48 5.42
N LEU A 86 -14.42 13.40 5.03
CA LEU A 86 -13.76 12.14 4.71
C LEU A 86 -12.91 12.24 3.43
N ILE A 87 -13.35 13.01 2.43
CA ILE A 87 -12.55 13.31 1.23
C ILE A 87 -11.27 14.07 1.62
N MET A 88 -11.37 15.05 2.53
CA MET A 88 -10.19 15.77 3.02
C MET A 88 -9.23 14.84 3.78
N VAL A 89 -9.74 14.02 4.69
CA VAL A 89 -8.93 13.07 5.47
C VAL A 89 -8.23 12.06 4.54
N SER A 90 -8.94 11.49 3.58
CA SER A 90 -8.36 10.54 2.62
C SER A 90 -7.31 11.21 1.72
N ALA A 91 -7.53 12.43 1.25
CA ALA A 91 -6.55 13.21 0.49
C ALA A 91 -5.25 13.43 1.29
N VAL A 92 -5.35 13.75 2.59
CA VAL A 92 -4.19 13.90 3.48
C VAL A 92 -3.45 12.57 3.63
N VAL A 93 -4.17 11.46 3.83
CA VAL A 93 -3.57 10.13 3.96
C VAL A 93 -2.84 9.72 2.67
N PHE A 94 -3.47 9.88 1.50
CA PHE A 94 -2.81 9.59 0.22
C PHE A 94 -1.64 10.52 -0.06
N GLY A 95 -1.72 11.80 0.32
CA GLY A 95 -0.59 12.72 0.29
C GLY A 95 0.59 12.25 1.13
N LEU A 96 0.33 11.76 2.35
CA LEU A 96 1.36 11.20 3.22
C LEU A 96 2.00 9.94 2.60
N LEU A 97 1.20 9.05 2.03
CA LEU A 97 1.72 7.87 1.33
C LEU A 97 2.56 8.26 0.11
N PHE A 98 2.14 9.28 -0.65
CA PHE A 98 2.93 9.82 -1.76
C PHE A 98 4.25 10.43 -1.28
N PHE A 99 4.25 11.13 -0.15
CA PHE A 99 5.45 11.64 0.50
C PHE A 99 6.41 10.50 0.87
N LEU A 100 5.91 9.42 1.49
CA LEU A 100 6.70 8.24 1.83
C LEU A 100 7.31 7.60 0.59
N LEU A 101 6.51 7.37 -0.46
CA LEU A 101 6.95 6.83 -1.74
C LEU A 101 8.10 7.65 -2.34
N LEU A 102 7.92 8.97 -2.45
CA LEU A 102 8.95 9.86 -3.00
C LEU A 102 10.19 9.92 -2.11
N GLY A 103 10.02 9.89 -0.78
CA GLY A 103 11.13 9.94 0.17
C GLY A 103 11.98 8.66 0.15
N ILE A 104 11.36 7.48 0.01
CA ILE A 104 12.05 6.21 -0.19
C ILE A 104 12.84 6.26 -1.51
N LYS A 105 12.21 6.71 -2.59
CA LYS A 105 12.83 6.85 -3.92
C LYS A 105 14.02 7.80 -3.91
N LYS A 106 13.93 8.95 -3.23
CA LYS A 106 15.01 9.95 -3.16
C LYS A 106 16.09 9.65 -2.13
N PHE A 107 16.06 8.48 -1.50
CA PHE A 107 17.02 8.12 -0.46
C PHE A 107 17.03 9.10 0.72
N ALA A 108 15.92 9.82 0.93
CA ALA A 108 15.79 10.81 1.99
C ALA A 108 15.69 10.16 3.38
N PHE A 109 15.55 8.84 3.47
CA PHE A 109 15.42 8.14 4.75
C PHE A 109 16.58 7.19 5.02
N ILE A 110 16.96 7.11 6.30
CA ILE A 110 18.03 6.24 6.81
C ILE A 110 17.59 4.77 6.75
N ASN A 111 16.37 4.44 7.20
CA ASN A 111 15.85 3.07 7.24
C ASN A 111 14.79 2.83 6.15
N ARG A 112 15.25 2.58 4.92
CA ARG A 112 14.39 2.46 3.73
C ARG A 112 13.49 1.23 3.76
N GLN A 113 14.01 0.10 4.27
CA GLN A 113 13.25 -1.14 4.35
C GLN A 113 12.02 -0.97 5.24
N MET A 114 12.19 -0.39 6.43
CA MET A 114 11.09 -0.20 7.36
C MET A 114 9.98 0.69 6.77
N LEU A 115 10.36 1.79 6.11
CA LEU A 115 9.40 2.69 5.49
C LEU A 115 8.74 2.09 4.25
N PHE A 116 9.47 1.26 3.50
CA PHE A 116 8.89 0.50 2.41
C PHE A 116 7.85 -0.50 2.91
N ASN A 117 8.16 -1.26 3.97
CA ASN A 117 7.19 -2.19 4.57
C ASN A 117 5.95 -1.45 5.10
N LEU A 118 6.14 -0.26 5.69
CA LEU A 118 5.03 0.61 6.11
C LEU A 118 4.17 1.06 4.92
N LEU A 119 4.80 1.53 3.84
CA LEU A 119 4.12 1.94 2.62
C LEU A 119 3.37 0.77 1.98
N SER A 120 4.03 -0.38 1.81
CA SER A 120 3.45 -1.61 1.27
C SER A 120 2.23 -2.04 2.09
N GLY A 121 2.36 -2.11 3.41
CA GLY A 121 1.26 -2.42 4.31
C GLY A 121 0.09 -1.45 4.22
N ALA A 122 0.37 -0.16 4.12
CA ALA A 122 -0.67 0.85 3.94
C ALA A 122 -1.37 0.70 2.58
N LEU A 123 -0.65 0.36 1.51
CA LEU A 123 -1.24 0.08 0.20
C LEU A 123 -2.08 -1.19 0.21
N PHE A 124 -1.60 -2.28 0.84
CA PHE A 124 -2.39 -3.50 1.07
C PHE A 124 -3.69 -3.17 1.82
N PHE A 125 -3.60 -2.33 2.85
CA PHE A 125 -4.77 -1.89 3.61
C PHE A 125 -5.74 -1.11 2.74
N MET A 126 -5.28 -0.15 1.94
CA MET A 126 -6.14 0.62 1.04
C MET A 126 -6.83 -0.27 0.00
N VAL A 127 -6.08 -1.20 -0.61
CA VAL A 127 -6.63 -2.17 -1.56
C VAL A 127 -7.72 -3.02 -0.89
N ALA A 128 -7.46 -3.50 0.33
CA ALA A 128 -8.44 -4.28 1.08
C ALA A 128 -9.66 -3.44 1.54
N VAL A 129 -9.48 -2.17 1.92
CA VAL A 129 -10.59 -1.26 2.28
C VAL A 129 -11.49 -1.03 1.08
N ALA A 130 -10.91 -0.77 -0.09
CA ALA A 130 -11.69 -0.68 -1.31
C ALA A 130 -12.46 -1.98 -1.55
N PHE A 131 -11.80 -3.15 -1.39
CA PHE A 131 -12.43 -4.44 -1.66
C PHE A 131 -13.64 -4.75 -0.78
N PHE A 132 -13.53 -4.50 0.52
CA PHE A 132 -14.63 -4.75 1.46
C PHE A 132 -15.65 -3.62 1.52
N GLY A 133 -15.28 -2.40 1.11
CA GLY A 133 -16.17 -1.24 1.05
C GLY A 133 -17.02 -1.18 -0.23
N ALA A 134 -16.63 -1.89 -1.29
CA ALA A 134 -17.38 -1.94 -2.54
C ALA A 134 -18.69 -2.71 -2.40
N ASP A 135 -19.77 -2.21 -3.03
CA ASP A 135 -21.04 -2.92 -3.13
C ASP A 135 -20.88 -4.13 -4.07
N LYS A 136 -21.25 -5.31 -3.56
CA LYS A 136 -21.10 -6.60 -4.25
C LYS A 136 -22.34 -7.00 -5.05
N SER A 137 -23.37 -6.16 -5.05
CA SER A 137 -24.63 -6.40 -5.75
C SER A 137 -24.52 -6.34 -7.29
N VAL A 138 -23.44 -5.75 -7.81
CA VAL A 138 -23.25 -5.49 -9.26
C VAL A 138 -22.48 -6.63 -9.93
N GLY A 139 -23.18 -7.69 -10.34
CA GLY A 139 -22.62 -8.97 -10.80
C GLY A 139 -21.38 -8.93 -11.72
N PHE A 140 -21.51 -8.49 -12.98
CA PHE A 140 -20.40 -8.57 -13.96
C PHE A 140 -19.25 -7.59 -13.66
N ASP A 141 -19.59 -6.38 -13.20
CA ASP A 141 -18.60 -5.36 -12.82
C ASP A 141 -17.79 -5.80 -11.61
N PHE A 142 -18.39 -6.62 -10.73
CA PHE A 142 -17.69 -7.21 -9.58
C PHE A 142 -16.57 -8.17 -10.00
N LEU A 143 -16.68 -8.89 -11.12
CA LEU A 143 -15.61 -9.77 -11.60
C LEU A 143 -14.39 -8.96 -12.08
N LEU A 144 -14.62 -7.88 -12.84
CA LEU A 144 -13.54 -6.98 -13.27
C LEU A 144 -12.86 -6.33 -12.06
N TYR A 145 -13.66 -5.92 -11.08
CA TYR A 145 -13.18 -5.39 -9.82
C TYR A 145 -12.31 -6.41 -9.06
N TYR A 146 -12.77 -7.66 -8.94
CA TYR A 146 -12.05 -8.76 -8.31
C TYR A 146 -10.69 -9.03 -8.97
N ILE A 147 -10.65 -9.04 -10.31
CA ILE A 147 -9.39 -9.16 -11.07
C ILE A 147 -8.48 -7.97 -10.80
N GLY A 148 -9.02 -6.75 -10.73
CA GLY A 148 -8.27 -5.54 -10.40
C GLY A 148 -7.62 -5.61 -9.02
N VAL A 149 -8.34 -6.10 -8.01
CA VAL A 149 -7.82 -6.31 -6.65
C VAL A 149 -6.75 -7.40 -6.63
N PHE A 150 -6.98 -8.53 -7.31
CA PHE A 150 -5.97 -9.58 -7.45
C PHE A 150 -4.67 -9.06 -8.08
N LEU A 151 -4.78 -8.29 -9.17
CA LEU A 151 -3.62 -7.69 -9.83
C LEU A 151 -2.90 -6.68 -8.92
N ALA A 152 -3.64 -5.90 -8.13
CA ALA A 152 -3.06 -4.97 -7.17
C ALA A 152 -2.23 -5.72 -6.11
N PHE A 153 -2.77 -6.79 -5.51
CA PHE A 153 -2.01 -7.63 -4.58
C PHE A 153 -0.79 -8.27 -5.26
N ALA A 154 -0.95 -8.82 -6.46
CA ALA A 154 0.16 -9.40 -7.22
C ALA A 154 1.29 -8.40 -7.48
N PHE A 155 0.95 -7.15 -7.81
CA PHE A 155 1.94 -6.12 -8.02
C PHE A 155 2.63 -5.67 -6.73
N LEU A 156 1.91 -5.61 -5.60
CA LEU A 156 2.52 -5.32 -4.29
C LEU A 156 3.48 -6.44 -3.86
N PHE A 157 3.09 -7.71 -3.97
CA PHE A 157 3.99 -8.84 -3.69
C PHE A 157 5.20 -8.87 -4.60
N LYS A 158 5.00 -8.57 -5.88
CA LYS A 158 6.09 -8.47 -6.84
C LYS A 158 7.10 -7.41 -6.40
N GLU A 159 6.63 -6.22 -6.06
CA GLU A 159 7.49 -5.13 -5.60
C GLU A 159 8.21 -5.48 -4.29
N ALA A 160 7.52 -6.11 -3.34
CA ALA A 160 8.12 -6.57 -2.08
C ALA A 160 9.23 -7.62 -2.28
N ILE A 161 9.01 -8.59 -3.17
CA ILE A 161 10.00 -9.63 -3.47
C ILE A 161 11.15 -9.07 -4.33
N ASP A 162 10.89 -8.13 -5.24
CA ASP A 162 11.93 -7.49 -6.05
C ASP A 162 12.82 -6.55 -5.21
N PHE A 163 12.37 -6.13 -4.01
CA PHE A 163 13.22 -5.43 -3.05
C PHE A 163 14.29 -6.35 -2.42
N LEU A 164 14.17 -7.68 -2.57
CA LEU A 164 15.14 -8.65 -2.04
C LEU A 164 16.35 -8.82 -2.96
N PRO A 165 17.55 -9.08 -2.40
CA PRO A 165 18.76 -9.31 -3.18
C PRO A 165 18.61 -10.47 -4.18
N ASP A 166 19.28 -10.32 -5.33
CA ASP A 166 19.04 -11.02 -6.60
C ASP A 166 19.45 -12.51 -6.69
N GLU A 167 19.67 -13.19 -5.56
CA GLU A 167 20.17 -14.56 -5.57
C GLU A 167 19.10 -15.61 -5.99
N PHE A 168 17.83 -15.22 -6.08
CA PHE A 168 16.73 -16.14 -6.35
C PHE A 168 16.28 -16.18 -7.82
N PRO A 169 16.02 -17.38 -8.40
CA PRO A 169 15.58 -17.51 -9.79
C PRO A 169 14.27 -16.76 -10.09
N LYS A 170 14.26 -15.92 -11.14
CA LYS A 170 13.10 -15.10 -11.56
C LYS A 170 11.80 -15.90 -11.74
N LYS A 171 11.89 -17.12 -12.29
CA LYS A 171 10.71 -18.00 -12.50
C LYS A 171 10.06 -18.41 -11.17
N LYS A 172 10.86 -18.72 -10.14
CA LYS A 172 10.34 -19.07 -8.82
C LYS A 172 9.71 -17.85 -8.14
N LYS A 173 10.31 -16.66 -8.28
CA LYS A 173 9.73 -15.40 -7.76
C LYS A 173 8.31 -15.17 -8.29
N SER A 174 8.09 -15.30 -9.59
CA SER A 174 6.75 -15.12 -10.18
C SER A 174 5.72 -16.12 -9.64
N LEU A 175 6.13 -17.37 -9.39
CA LEU A 175 5.24 -18.38 -8.83
C LEU A 175 4.84 -18.04 -7.39
N PHE A 176 5.78 -17.55 -6.57
CA PHE A 176 5.48 -17.06 -5.22
C PHE A 176 4.55 -15.85 -5.24
N VAL A 177 4.77 -14.88 -6.13
CA VAL A 177 3.89 -13.72 -6.28
C VAL A 177 2.47 -14.16 -6.61
N CYS A 178 2.29 -14.98 -7.65
CA CYS A 178 0.96 -15.44 -8.05
C CYS A 178 0.30 -16.29 -6.97
N GLY A 179 1.05 -17.21 -6.36
CA GLY A 179 0.54 -18.08 -5.29
C GLY A 179 0.12 -17.30 -4.04
N ALA A 180 0.94 -16.35 -3.57
CA ALA A 180 0.63 -15.52 -2.42
C ALA A 180 -0.61 -14.64 -2.67
N SER A 181 -0.68 -14.03 -3.85
CA SER A 181 -1.80 -13.16 -4.23
C SER A 181 -3.10 -13.94 -4.37
N PHE A 182 -3.02 -15.16 -4.92
CA PHE A 182 -4.16 -16.06 -5.01
C PHE A 182 -4.66 -16.48 -3.63
N LEU A 183 -3.77 -16.93 -2.74
CA LEU A 183 -4.11 -17.27 -1.37
C LEU A 183 -4.77 -16.09 -0.63
N ILE A 184 -4.25 -14.88 -0.78
CA ILE A 184 -4.83 -13.69 -0.16
C ILE A 184 -6.20 -13.38 -0.70
N MET A 185 -6.43 -13.56 -2.00
CA MET A 185 -7.77 -13.39 -2.57
C MET A 185 -8.75 -14.44 -2.06
N GLU A 186 -8.32 -15.71 -1.88
CA GLU A 186 -9.15 -16.74 -1.24
C GLU A 186 -9.49 -16.34 0.21
N PHE A 187 -8.50 -15.90 0.98
CA PHE A 187 -8.73 -15.38 2.32
C PHE A 187 -9.63 -14.15 2.33
N ALA A 188 -9.53 -13.25 1.34
CA ALA A 188 -10.40 -12.08 1.21
C ALA A 188 -11.85 -12.47 0.95
N VAL A 189 -12.09 -13.49 0.12
CA VAL A 189 -13.42 -14.05 -0.10
C VAL A 189 -13.95 -14.71 1.18
N LEU A 190 -13.14 -15.50 1.87
CA LEU A 190 -13.55 -16.11 3.15
C LEU A 190 -13.87 -15.05 4.22
N ALA A 191 -13.00 -14.05 4.37
CA ALA A 191 -13.21 -12.91 5.26
C ALA A 191 -14.48 -12.14 4.92
N SER A 192 -14.90 -12.14 3.65
CA SER A 192 -16.10 -11.45 3.20
C SER A 192 -17.41 -12.08 3.69
N PHE A 193 -17.38 -13.35 4.10
CA PHE A 193 -18.50 -14.04 4.74
C PHE A 193 -18.54 -13.83 6.25
N LEU A 194 -17.48 -13.28 6.86
CA LEU A 194 -17.49 -12.99 8.28
C LEU A 194 -18.34 -11.73 8.55
N PRO A 195 -19.22 -11.75 9.57
CA PRO A 195 -20.04 -10.60 9.97
C PRO A 195 -19.22 -9.57 10.76
N ILE A 196 -18.06 -9.18 10.22
CA ILE A 196 -17.16 -8.19 10.80
C ILE A 196 -17.13 -6.96 9.88
N GLY A 197 -17.09 -5.77 10.48
CA GLY A 197 -17.05 -4.52 9.72
C GLY A 197 -15.88 -4.48 8.72
N PHE A 198 -16.06 -3.74 7.62
CA PHE A 198 -15.11 -3.69 6.50
C PHE A 198 -13.68 -3.35 6.95
N LEU A 199 -13.50 -2.41 7.89
CA LEU A 199 -12.18 -2.04 8.45
C LEU A 199 -11.46 -3.22 9.10
N ASN A 200 -12.20 -4.07 9.84
CA ASN A 200 -11.63 -5.24 10.51
C ASN A 200 -11.31 -6.36 9.52
N SER A 201 -12.16 -6.54 8.49
CA SER A 201 -11.86 -7.42 7.37
C SER A 201 -10.60 -6.99 6.63
N SER A 202 -10.44 -5.69 6.35
CA SER A 202 -9.23 -5.15 5.72
C SER A 202 -7.99 -5.36 6.58
N ALA A 203 -8.08 -5.12 7.90
CA ALA A 203 -6.99 -5.37 8.83
C ALA A 203 -6.59 -6.86 8.87
N LEU A 204 -7.55 -7.78 8.83
CA LEU A 204 -7.32 -9.22 8.79
C LEU A 204 -6.55 -9.62 7.52
N ILE A 205 -6.93 -9.08 6.36
CA ILE A 205 -6.23 -9.37 5.10
C ILE A 205 -4.82 -8.82 5.08
N VAL A 206 -4.60 -7.62 5.63
CA VAL A 206 -3.24 -7.07 5.78
C VAL A 206 -2.38 -7.91 6.71
N LEU A 207 -2.93 -8.40 7.81
CA LEU A 207 -2.23 -9.30 8.73
C LEU A 207 -1.79 -10.59 8.02
N VAL A 208 -2.70 -11.23 7.27
CA VAL A 208 -2.40 -12.42 6.48
C VAL A 208 -1.33 -12.11 5.42
N ALA A 209 -1.44 -10.98 4.72
CA ALA A 209 -0.48 -10.54 3.71
C ALA A 209 0.93 -10.36 4.30
N PHE A 210 1.05 -9.72 5.46
CA PHE A 210 2.34 -9.52 6.12
C PHE A 210 2.98 -10.83 6.58
N ILE A 211 2.20 -11.76 7.12
CA ILE A 211 2.73 -13.08 7.53
C ILE A 211 3.21 -13.86 6.32
N LEU A 212 2.45 -13.83 5.22
CA LEU A 212 2.87 -14.47 3.97
C LEU A 212 4.14 -13.83 3.41
N GLU A 213 4.22 -12.50 3.39
CA GLU A 213 5.41 -11.76 2.96
C GLU A 213 6.64 -12.16 3.79
N ASP A 214 6.51 -12.20 5.12
CA ASP A 214 7.61 -12.55 6.01
C ASP A 214 8.05 -14.02 5.86
N LEU A 215 7.09 -14.95 5.76
CA LEU A 215 7.39 -16.36 5.51
C LEU A 215 8.10 -16.57 4.17
N ILE A 216 7.63 -15.90 3.11
CA ILE A 216 8.26 -15.94 1.78
C ILE A 216 9.66 -15.35 1.86
N PHE A 217 9.84 -14.23 2.55
CA PHE A 217 11.15 -13.59 2.75
C PHE A 217 12.15 -14.52 3.43
N TYR A 218 11.78 -15.14 4.56
CA TYR A 218 12.68 -16.05 5.28
C TYR A 218 12.93 -17.35 4.52
N TYR A 219 11.94 -17.84 3.78
CA TYR A 219 12.09 -19.00 2.91
C TYR A 219 13.07 -18.72 1.76
N ILE A 220 12.91 -17.58 1.07
CA ILE A 220 13.79 -17.16 -0.03
C ILE A 220 15.24 -17.00 0.46
N LYS A 221 15.44 -16.48 1.68
CA LYS A 221 16.76 -16.35 2.29
C LYS A 221 17.35 -17.67 2.81
N GLY A 222 16.61 -18.78 2.77
CA GLY A 222 17.04 -20.06 3.36
C GLY A 222 17.13 -20.06 4.89
N ASN A 223 16.60 -19.02 5.54
CA ASN A 223 16.68 -18.81 7.00
C ASN A 223 15.34 -19.12 7.69
N LEU A 224 14.48 -19.92 7.06
CA LEU A 224 13.20 -20.31 7.63
C LEU A 224 13.43 -21.30 8.78
N ASN A 225 13.45 -20.78 10.00
CA ASN A 225 13.57 -21.58 11.21
C ASN A 225 12.22 -21.71 11.91
N ARG A 226 12.04 -22.76 12.71
CA ARG A 226 10.87 -22.98 13.57
C ARG A 226 10.56 -21.77 14.44
N GLN A 227 11.59 -21.08 14.93
CA GLN A 227 11.41 -19.87 15.75
C GLN A 227 10.71 -18.74 14.98
N VAL A 228 11.04 -18.54 13.69
CA VAL A 228 10.39 -17.53 12.85
C VAL A 228 8.92 -17.87 12.64
N VAL A 229 8.63 -19.13 12.32
CA VAL A 229 7.25 -19.61 12.13
C VAL A 229 6.42 -19.44 13.40
N LEU A 230 6.96 -19.83 14.57
CA LEU A 230 6.28 -19.67 15.84
C LEU A 230 6.06 -18.19 16.21
N ASN A 231 7.02 -17.32 15.90
CA ASN A 231 6.88 -15.88 16.13
C ASN A 231 5.74 -15.29 15.28
N ASN A 232 5.71 -15.59 13.97
CA ASN A 232 4.64 -15.16 13.08
C ASN A 232 3.27 -15.72 13.49
N LEU A 233 3.22 -16.97 13.94
CA LEU A 233 1.99 -17.57 14.46
C LEU A 233 1.53 -16.92 15.77
N THR A 234 2.46 -16.53 16.64
CA THR A 234 2.15 -15.80 17.87
C THR A 234 1.59 -14.40 17.55
N ILE A 235 2.21 -13.68 16.62
CA ILE A 235 1.73 -12.37 16.14
C ILE A 235 0.34 -12.52 15.52
N LEU A 236 0.13 -13.54 14.69
CA LEU A 236 -1.17 -13.85 14.09
C LEU A 236 -2.25 -14.03 15.17
N ILE A 237 -2.00 -14.88 16.16
CA ILE A 237 -2.99 -15.16 17.22
C ILE A 237 -3.33 -13.90 18.01
N ILE A 238 -2.32 -13.14 18.45
CA ILE A 238 -2.53 -11.93 19.25
C ILE A 238 -3.32 -10.89 18.44
N ALA A 239 -2.94 -10.68 17.18
CA ALA A 239 -3.62 -9.72 16.31
C ALA A 239 -5.05 -10.17 15.95
N LEU A 240 -5.27 -11.47 15.72
CA LEU A 240 -6.62 -12.01 15.50
C LEU A 240 -7.52 -11.80 16.72
N ILE A 241 -7.02 -12.07 17.94
CA ILE A 241 -7.76 -11.80 19.18
C ILE A 241 -8.14 -10.32 19.24
N PHE A 242 -7.21 -9.42 18.94
CA PHE A 242 -7.46 -7.98 18.95
C PHE A 242 -8.49 -7.54 17.89
N ILE A 243 -8.40 -8.05 16.66
CA ILE A 243 -9.33 -7.74 15.58
C ILE A 243 -10.73 -8.25 15.92
N PHE A 244 -10.86 -9.48 16.43
CA PHE A 244 -12.15 -10.04 16.81
C PHE A 244 -12.72 -9.37 18.06
N ALA A 245 -11.90 -9.00 19.04
CA ALA A 245 -12.35 -8.29 20.24
C ALA A 245 -12.87 -6.88 19.93
N THR A 246 -12.29 -6.20 18.93
CA THR A 246 -12.74 -4.88 18.49
C THR A 246 -13.84 -4.95 17.42
N SER A 247 -14.11 -6.13 16.87
CA SER A 247 -15.19 -6.32 15.91
C SER A 247 -16.56 -6.22 16.58
N LYS A 248 -17.38 -5.29 16.07
CA LYS A 248 -18.83 -5.32 16.31
C LYS A 248 -19.42 -6.37 15.39
N TRP A 249 -19.89 -7.46 15.97
CA TRP A 249 -20.60 -8.51 15.25
C TRP A 249 -21.98 -7.97 14.91
N THR A 250 -22.15 -7.54 13.66
CA THR A 250 -23.46 -7.14 13.15
C THR A 250 -24.12 -8.37 12.54
N PRO A 251 -25.28 -8.83 13.06
CA PRO A 251 -25.99 -9.97 12.50
C PRO A 251 -26.47 -9.72 11.07
#